data_AF-A0A396G917-F1
#
_entry.id   AF-A0A396G917-F1
#
_cell.length_a   1.000
_cell.length_b   1.000
_cell.length_c   1.000
_cell.angle_alpha   90.00
_cell.angle_beta   90.00
_cell.angle_gamma   90.00
#
_symmetry.space_group_name_H-M   'P 1'
#
loop_
_entity.id
_entity.type
_entity.pdbx_description
1 polymer ?
#
loop_
_entity_poly.entity_id
_entity_poly.type
_entity_poly.pdbx_seq_one_letter_code
_entity_poly.pdbx_strand_id
1 'polypeptide(L)'
;MLIQMLDLEAVKPRTLVGATFLKFLAENESAFDLLYCITFKLMDNQWLSMHASYMDFNTVMKSTRRQLEKELLLEDLTQLEDVPSYKLLTR
;
A
#
# COMPACT_ATOMS: atom_id res chain seq x y z
N MET A 1 -9.29 2.57 -3.45
CA MET A 1 -7.90 2.55 -3.97
C MET A 1 -7.26 1.18 -3.83
N LEU A 2 -7.10 0.63 -2.61
CA LEU A 2 -6.40 -0.66 -2.40
C LEU A 2 -7.03 -1.84 -3.15
N ILE A 3 -8.34 -2.03 -3.06
CA ILE A 3 -9.06 -3.09 -3.79
C ILE A 3 -8.73 -3.07 -5.30
N GLN A 4 -8.73 -1.88 -5.90
CA GLN A 4 -8.42 -1.69 -7.33
C GLN A 4 -6.93 -1.83 -7.63
N MET A 5 -6.04 -1.35 -6.75
CA MET A 5 -4.58 -1.44 -6.91
C MET A 5 -4.11 -2.90 -6.87
N LEU A 6 -4.68 -3.67 -5.96
CA LEU A 6 -4.36 -5.08 -5.71
C LEU A 6 -5.16 -6.04 -6.61
N ASP A 7 -6.11 -5.51 -7.39
CA ASP A 7 -6.95 -6.29 -8.30
C ASP A 7 -7.76 -7.41 -7.62
N LEU A 8 -8.25 -7.16 -6.40
CA LEU A 8 -8.92 -8.19 -5.58
C LEU A 8 -10.31 -8.60 -6.08
N GLU A 9 -10.88 -7.84 -7.01
CA GLU A 9 -12.14 -8.18 -7.68
C GLU A 9 -11.94 -9.21 -8.81
N ALA A 10 -10.69 -9.42 -9.24
CA ALA A 10 -10.39 -10.39 -10.29
C ALA A 10 -10.25 -11.79 -9.69
N VAL A 11 -10.73 -12.80 -10.43
CA VAL A 11 -10.58 -14.23 -10.06
C VAL A 11 -9.11 -14.66 -10.03
N LYS A 12 -8.23 -13.97 -10.77
CA LYS A 12 -6.78 -14.17 -10.81
C LYS A 12 -6.07 -12.83 -10.86
N PRO A 13 -4.88 -12.69 -10.22
CA PRO A 13 -4.14 -11.43 -10.25
C PRO A 13 -3.70 -11.08 -11.67
N ARG A 14 -4.07 -9.89 -12.15
CA ARG A 14 -3.63 -9.38 -13.47
C ARG A 14 -2.43 -8.45 -13.36
N THR A 15 -2.06 -8.04 -12.16
CA THR A 15 -0.94 -7.14 -11.88
C THR A 15 0.11 -7.83 -11.02
N LEU A 16 1.38 -7.46 -11.20
CA LEU A 16 2.47 -7.99 -10.37
C LEU A 16 2.27 -7.61 -8.90
N VAL A 17 1.81 -6.39 -8.64
CA VAL A 17 1.50 -5.91 -7.27
C VAL A 17 0.44 -6.78 -6.60
N GLY A 18 -0.66 -7.09 -7.31
CA GLY A 18 -1.70 -7.98 -6.81
C GLY A 18 -1.18 -9.40 -6.59
N ALA A 19 -0.39 -9.93 -7.52
CA ALA A 19 0.22 -11.25 -7.37
C ALA A 19 1.17 -11.33 -6.17
N THR A 20 1.99 -10.30 -5.93
CA THR A 20 2.88 -10.22 -4.76
C THR A 20 2.08 -10.13 -3.47
N PHE A 21 1.06 -9.27 -3.42
CA PHE A 21 0.21 -9.16 -2.22
C PHE A 21 -0.50 -10.47 -1.88
N LEU A 22 -0.98 -11.23 -2.88
CA LEU A 22 -1.62 -12.52 -2.64
C LEU A 22 -0.67 -13.56 -2.02
N LYS A 23 0.65 -13.47 -2.25
CA LYS A 23 1.63 -14.30 -1.55
C LYS A 23 1.65 -13.98 -0.06
N PHE A 24 1.72 -12.69 0.30
CA PHE A 24 1.66 -12.26 1.70
C PHE A 24 0.33 -12.63 2.36
N LEU A 25 -0.79 -12.48 1.65
CA LEU A 25 -2.12 -12.84 2.17
C LEU A 25 -2.24 -14.36 2.42
N ALA A 26 -1.59 -15.19 1.60
CA ALA A 26 -1.58 -16.63 1.80
C ALA A 26 -0.82 -17.06 3.07
N GLU A 27 0.12 -16.24 3.54
CA GLU A 27 0.92 -16.49 4.74
C GLU A 27 0.36 -15.78 5.99
N ASN A 28 -0.38 -14.69 5.81
CA ASN A 28 -0.94 -13.88 6.87
C ASN A 28 -2.36 -13.40 6.52
N GLU A 29 -3.37 -13.95 7.21
CA GLU A 29 -4.79 -13.58 7.00
C GLU A 29 -5.07 -12.09 7.29
N SER A 30 -4.27 -11.45 8.13
CA SER A 30 -4.35 -10.02 8.45
C SER A 30 -3.53 -9.13 7.51
N ALA A 31 -2.94 -9.66 6.44
CA ALA A 31 -2.10 -8.88 5.52
C ALA A 31 -2.86 -7.69 4.90
N PHE A 32 -4.16 -7.84 4.61
CA PHE A 32 -4.96 -6.72 4.09
C PHE A 32 -5.15 -5.62 5.13
N ASP A 33 -5.47 -5.97 6.37
CA ASP A 33 -5.66 -5.02 7.47
C ASP A 33 -4.37 -4.27 7.79
N LEU A 34 -3.24 -4.99 7.77
CA LEU A 34 -1.93 -4.38 7.94
C LEU A 34 -1.60 -3.42 6.79
N LEU A 35 -1.79 -3.84 5.54
CA LEU A 35 -1.56 -2.98 4.38
C LEU A 35 -2.48 -1.74 4.41
N TYR A 36 -3.72 -1.89 4.87
CA TYR A 36 -4.66 -0.80 5.06
C TYR A 36 -4.12 0.22 6.08
N CYS A 37 -3.62 -0.24 7.23
CA CYS A 37 -3.00 0.63 8.23
C CYS A 37 -1.78 1.39 7.67
N ILE A 38 -0.88 0.68 6.99
CA ILE A 38 0.31 1.27 6.36
C ILE A 38 -0.11 2.34 5.35
N THR A 39 -1.08 2.01 4.50
CA THR A 39 -1.62 2.93 3.49
C THR A 39 -2.18 4.19 4.11
N PHE A 40 -2.96 4.06 5.18
CA PHE A 40 -3.57 5.21 5.85
C PHE A 40 -2.52 6.13 6.46
N LYS A 41 -1.52 5.57 7.14
CA LYS A 41 -0.41 6.35 7.72
C LYS A 41 0.48 6.98 6.66
N LEU A 42 0.73 6.30 5.55
CA LEU A 42 1.46 6.86 4.42
C LEU A 42 0.72 8.02 3.78
N MET A 43 -0.60 7.87 3.58
CA MET A 43 -1.45 8.93 3.03
C MET A 43 -1.46 10.17 3.91
N ASP A 44 -1.59 10.00 5.23
CA ASP A 44 -1.53 11.08 6.22
C ASP A 44 -0.16 11.79 6.20
N ASN A 45 0.93 11.01 6.19
CA ASN A 45 2.27 11.56 6.10
C ASN A 45 2.50 12.35 4.80
N GLN A 46 2.04 11.85 3.66
CA GLN A 46 2.13 12.55 2.38
C GLN A 46 1.27 13.81 2.36
N TRP A 47 0.06 13.76 2.92
CA TRP A 47 -0.81 14.92 3.05
C TRP A 47 -0.09 16.07 3.76
N LEU A 48 0.51 15.79 4.92
CA LEU A 48 1.24 16.77 5.71
C LEU A 48 2.50 17.26 4.99
N SER A 49 3.29 16.34 4.41
CA SER A 49 4.52 16.66 3.70
C SER A 49 4.29 17.52 2.45
N MET A 50 3.15 17.37 1.79
CA MET A 50 2.79 18.14 0.60
C MET A 50 2.09 19.46 0.94
N HIS A 51 1.81 19.72 2.22
CA HIS A 51 0.96 20.82 2.68
C HIS A 51 -0.39 20.83 1.94
N ALA A 52 -0.94 19.63 1.77
CA ALA A 52 -2.09 19.39 0.92
C ALA A 52 -3.35 20.06 1.46
N SER A 53 -4.14 20.61 0.54
CA SER A 53 -5.50 21.04 0.78
C SER A 53 -6.50 19.96 0.32
N TYR A 54 -7.78 20.18 0.60
CA TYR A 54 -8.84 19.33 0.05
C TYR A 54 -8.77 19.19 -1.49
N MET A 55 -8.37 20.25 -2.20
CA MET A 55 -8.25 20.23 -3.66
C MET A 55 -7.17 19.25 -4.15
N ASP A 56 -6.21 18.91 -3.29
CA ASP A 56 -5.09 18.02 -3.60
C ASP A 56 -5.39 16.55 -3.30
N PHE A 57 -6.61 16.23 -2.85
CA PHE A 57 -6.99 14.87 -2.44
C PHE A 57 -6.61 13.81 -3.48
N ASN A 58 -6.97 14.03 -4.76
CA ASN A 58 -6.65 13.09 -5.82
C ASN A 58 -5.14 12.98 -6.08
N THR A 59 -4.38 14.07 -5.88
CA THR A 59 -2.93 14.08 -6.02
C THR A 59 -2.27 13.26 -4.92
N VAL A 60 -2.70 13.45 -3.66
CA VAL A 60 -2.22 12.65 -2.52
C VAL A 60 -2.56 11.18 -2.74
N MET A 61 -3.80 10.84 -3.09
CA MET A 61 -4.21 9.46 -3.36
C MET A 61 -3.36 8.78 -4.44
N LYS A 62 -3.03 9.49 -5.54
CA LYS A 62 -2.14 8.97 -6.59
C LYS A 62 -0.70 8.79 -6.12
N SER A 63 -0.20 9.74 -5.31
CA SER A 63 1.13 9.65 -4.71
C SER A 63 1.24 8.46 -3.75
N THR A 64 0.20 8.24 -2.92
CA THR A 64 0.15 7.12 -1.97
C THR A 64 0.13 5.80 -2.71
N ARG A 65 -0.73 5.68 -3.73
CA ARG A 65 -0.79 4.50 -4.59
C ARG A 65 0.57 4.18 -5.21
N ARG A 66 1.22 5.17 -5.84
CA ARG A 66 2.50 4.98 -6.53
C ARG A 66 3.60 4.54 -5.57
N GLN A 67 3.62 5.10 -4.37
CA GLN A 67 4.57 4.71 -3.34
C GLN A 67 4.35 3.26 -2.88
N LEU A 68 3.10 2.86 -2.62
CA LEU A 68 2.78 1.47 -2.24
C LEU A 68 3.11 0.46 -3.35
N GLU A 69 2.76 0.77 -4.60
CA GLU A 69 3.09 -0.09 -5.75
C GLU A 69 4.61 -0.28 -5.88
N LYS A 70 5.39 0.79 -5.63
CA LYS A 70 6.85 0.69 -5.62
C LYS A 70 7.37 -0.16 -4.46
N GLU A 71 6.85 0.05 -3.26
CA GLU A 71 7.29 -0.67 -2.07
C GLU A 71 6.98 -2.17 -2.17
N LEU A 72 5.76 -2.55 -2.57
CA LEU A 72 5.35 -3.95 -2.74
C LEU A 72 6.10 -4.71 -3.83
N LEU A 73 6.88 -4.02 -4.67
CA LEU A 73 7.68 -4.63 -5.73
C LEU A 73 9.18 -4.62 -5.42
N LEU A 74 9.58 -4.27 -4.19
CA LEU A 74 10.96 -4.39 -3.75
C LEU A 74 11.37 -5.88 -3.72
N GLU A 75 12.56 -6.17 -4.26
CA GLU A 75 13.03 -7.55 -4.49
C GLU A 75 13.27 -8.34 -3.19
N ASP A 76 13.64 -7.64 -2.11
CA ASP A 76 14.05 -8.25 -0.83
C ASP A 76 12.93 -8.29 0.23
N LEU A 77 11.66 -8.13 -0.15
CA LEU A 77 10.55 -8.23 0.80
C LEU A 77 10.26 -9.68 1.18
N THR A 78 10.42 -10.00 2.46
CA THR A 78 10.04 -11.31 3.01
C THR A 78 8.68 -11.28 3.69
N GLN A 79 8.34 -10.14 4.32
CA GLN A 79 7.08 -9.91 5.00
C GLN A 79 6.54 -8.52 4.67
N LEU A 80 5.26 -8.28 4.96
CA LEU A 80 4.65 -6.98 4.71
C LEU A 80 5.22 -5.90 5.66
N GLU A 81 5.72 -6.32 6.81
CA GLU A 81 6.43 -5.51 7.80
C GLU A 81 7.75 -4.94 7.27
N ASP A 82 8.34 -5.55 6.23
CA ASP A 82 9.59 -5.09 5.62
C ASP A 82 9.36 -3.88 4.68
N VAL A 83 8.12 -3.53 4.35
CA VAL A 83 7.87 -2.38 3.48
C VAL A 83 8.32 -1.08 4.18
N PRO A 84 9.02 -0.17 3.47
CA PRO A 84 9.54 1.05 4.09
C PRO A 84 8.51 1.90 4.82
N SER A 85 7.24 1.90 4.37
CA SER A 85 6.16 2.65 5.01
C SER A 85 5.62 2.01 6.30
N TYR A 86 5.98 0.76 6.62
CA TYR A 86 5.61 0.11 7.89
C TYR A 86 6.11 0.91 9.10
N LYS A 87 7.28 1.55 8.99
CA LYS A 87 7.83 2.42 10.04
C LYS A 87 6.94 3.59 10.45
N LEU A 88 5.89 3.91 9.67
CA LEU A 88 4.93 4.96 10.02
C LEU A 88 3.87 4.47 11.03
N LEU A 89 3.80 3.15 11.27
CA LEU A 89 2.92 2.55 12.27
C LEU A 89 3.52 2.65 13.68
N THR A 90 4.84 2.55 13.79
CA THR A 90 5.58 2.69 15.04
C THR A 90 6.05 4.13 15.20
N ARG A 91 5.66 4.75 16.31
CA ARG A 91 5.89 6.17 16.55
C ARG A 91 7.33 6.47 16.96
#